data_AF-A0A929YEB5-F1
#
_entry.id   AF-A0A929YEB5-F1
#
_cell.length_a   1.000
_cell.length_b   1.000
_cell.length_c   1.000
_cell.angle_alpha   90.00
_cell.angle_beta   90.00
_cell.angle_gamma   90.00
#
_symmetry.space_group_name_H-M   'P 1'
#
loop_
_entity.id
_entity.type
_entity.pdbx_description
1 polymer ?
#
loop_
_entity_poly.entity_id
_entity_poly.type
_entity_poly.pdbx_seq_one_letter_code
_entity_poly.pdbx_strand_id
1 'polypeptide(L)'
;MQLNRLSKLTTGLVALALFGVCFQAPIAVFADTSFSSFALIIKSWKEILFGVAAIILIFIIWQKKLQYELYTDKLIWICLAVAALNVFLLAILPNNQLSEVAALIINLRIYLAFIVCYILVKIYPPAKKILLKSIGAGIALVCIIALLQATILPKDILKSLGYSDLTIKPYLTVDQNNNFVRINSTLRGPNPLGAFAVIAINLMVVFWRRYQKISKPCLILGIIVLCGALVALWFSYSRGAWLAMLVSIIIIPLIYQAKNGTTNRYILLIVPIVTVILITLIGLNSQSSFVQNVIFHNNPESSSVIKSNHGHMQSMTDGVSTVVNHPFGFGLGSVGSPSLLSGSPKIIENQYIYMAIETGVLGLVLQMMVFSIVLWKLYFQRDNLSIGVLASGIGMAIIGMFLPVWADDTIGIIWWSLAGLTIATNKKKDNKKELANA
;
A
#
# COMPACT_ATOMS: atom_id res chain seq x y z
N MET A 1 36.61 0.20 -1.30
CA MET A 1 36.04 -0.51 -2.49
C MET A 1 35.01 -1.58 -2.11
N GLN A 2 35.27 -2.43 -1.11
CA GLN A 2 34.36 -3.52 -0.69
C GLN A 2 33.00 -3.05 -0.16
N LEU A 3 32.93 -2.02 0.71
CA LEU A 3 31.66 -1.49 1.24
C LEU A 3 30.73 -0.93 0.15
N ASN A 4 31.29 -0.37 -0.93
CA ASN A 4 30.50 0.09 -2.07
C ASN A 4 29.93 -1.09 -2.88
N ARG A 5 30.66 -2.21 -2.97
CA ARG A 5 30.12 -3.44 -3.59
C ARG A 5 28.97 -4.00 -2.77
N LEU A 6 29.10 -4.05 -1.44
CA LEU A 6 28.02 -4.45 -0.55
C LEU A 6 26.80 -3.53 -0.69
N SER A 7 27.00 -2.20 -0.73
CA SER A 7 25.89 -1.24 -0.92
C SER A 7 25.16 -1.45 -2.27
N LYS A 8 25.90 -1.78 -3.35
CA LYS A 8 25.32 -2.13 -4.65
C LYS A 8 24.55 -3.45 -4.60
N LEU A 9 25.09 -4.47 -3.93
CA LEU A 9 24.41 -5.75 -3.71
C LEU A 9 23.10 -5.54 -2.94
N THR A 10 23.13 -4.82 -1.82
CA THR A 10 21.93 -4.44 -1.05
C THR A 10 20.92 -3.71 -1.92
N THR A 11 21.39 -2.77 -2.76
CA THR A 11 20.52 -2.07 -3.72
C THR A 11 19.86 -3.04 -4.70
N GLY A 12 20.59 -4.04 -5.21
CA GLY A 12 20.06 -5.07 -6.09
C GLY A 12 18.99 -5.95 -5.41
N LEU A 13 19.26 -6.40 -4.17
CA LEU A 13 18.30 -7.19 -3.39
C LEU A 13 17.00 -6.42 -3.11
N VAL A 14 17.12 -5.17 -2.68
CA VAL A 14 15.96 -4.30 -2.43
C VAL A 14 15.24 -3.96 -3.73
N ALA A 15 15.96 -3.71 -4.83
CA ALA A 15 15.35 -3.49 -6.13
C ALA A 15 14.57 -4.72 -6.62
N LEU A 16 15.09 -5.93 -6.41
CA LEU A 16 14.40 -7.16 -6.75
C LEU A 16 13.12 -7.34 -5.91
N ALA A 17 13.19 -7.09 -4.60
CA ALA A 17 12.04 -7.15 -3.71
C ALA A 17 10.94 -6.16 -4.13
N LEU A 18 11.31 -4.90 -4.41
CA LEU A 18 10.36 -3.85 -4.79
C LEU A 18 9.72 -4.07 -6.16
N PHE A 19 10.45 -4.64 -7.12
CA PHE A 19 9.87 -5.00 -8.41
C PHE A 19 8.98 -6.25 -8.27
N GLY A 20 9.51 -7.30 -7.65
CA GLY A 20 8.85 -8.59 -7.59
C GLY A 20 7.59 -8.61 -6.70
N VAL A 21 7.48 -7.73 -5.69
CA VAL A 21 6.28 -7.66 -4.84
C VAL A 21 5.03 -7.32 -5.66
N CYS A 22 5.17 -6.63 -6.80
CA CYS A 22 4.07 -6.39 -7.73
C CYS A 22 3.49 -7.69 -8.33
N PHE A 23 4.18 -8.81 -8.21
CA PHE A 23 3.79 -10.15 -8.67
C PHE A 23 3.62 -11.13 -7.50
N GLN A 24 3.50 -10.63 -6.27
CA GLN A 24 3.37 -11.46 -5.09
C GLN A 24 2.19 -12.43 -5.18
N ALA A 25 1.03 -12.01 -5.72
CA ALA A 25 -0.15 -12.87 -5.79
C ALA A 25 0.04 -14.04 -6.78
N PRO A 26 0.51 -13.83 -8.04
CA PRO A 26 0.88 -14.93 -8.92
C PRO A 26 1.91 -15.88 -8.32
N ILE A 27 2.96 -15.35 -7.67
CA ILE A 27 3.99 -16.16 -7.02
C ILE A 27 3.37 -17.00 -5.88
N ALA A 28 2.49 -16.40 -5.07
CA ALA A 28 1.82 -17.07 -3.96
C ALA A 28 0.90 -18.20 -4.46
N VAL A 29 0.12 -17.95 -5.52
CA VAL A 29 -0.75 -18.96 -6.14
C VAL A 29 0.08 -20.11 -6.69
N PHE A 30 1.14 -19.81 -7.45
CA PHE A 30 2.05 -20.82 -7.97
C PHE A 30 2.70 -21.66 -6.84
N ALA A 31 3.10 -21.00 -5.75
CA ALA A 31 3.65 -21.68 -4.59
C ALA A 31 2.64 -22.64 -3.94
N ASP A 32 1.38 -22.23 -3.80
CA ASP A 32 0.32 -23.09 -3.24
C ASP A 32 0.00 -24.28 -4.14
N THR A 33 -0.04 -24.08 -5.47
CA THR A 33 -0.42 -25.13 -6.41
C THR A 33 0.71 -26.10 -6.71
N SER A 34 1.95 -25.63 -6.79
CA SER A 34 3.09 -26.41 -7.29
C SER A 34 4.07 -26.83 -6.20
N PHE A 35 4.13 -26.12 -5.08
CA PHE A 35 5.10 -26.34 -4.01
C PHE A 35 4.46 -26.17 -2.61
N SER A 36 3.29 -26.75 -2.38
CA SER A 36 2.47 -26.55 -1.18
C SER A 36 3.26 -26.73 0.14
N SER A 37 4.13 -27.74 0.23
CA SER A 37 4.98 -27.99 1.41
C SER A 37 5.98 -26.86 1.71
N PHE A 38 6.39 -26.09 0.70
CA PHE A 38 7.32 -24.96 0.84
C PHE A 38 6.63 -23.60 0.63
N ALA A 39 5.29 -23.58 0.48
CA ALA A 39 4.55 -22.40 0.05
C ALA A 39 4.76 -21.21 0.99
N LEU A 40 4.81 -21.44 2.31
CA LEU A 40 5.03 -20.37 3.29
C LEU A 40 6.42 -19.71 3.14
N ILE A 41 7.46 -20.49 2.88
CA ILE A 41 8.83 -20.00 2.66
C ILE A 41 8.88 -19.22 1.34
N ILE A 42 8.32 -19.79 0.27
CA ILE A 42 8.28 -19.15 -1.05
C ILE A 42 7.51 -17.84 -0.97
N LYS A 43 6.34 -17.81 -0.31
CA LYS A 43 5.56 -16.59 -0.08
C LYS A 43 6.33 -15.52 0.69
N SER A 44 7.30 -15.90 1.52
CA SER A 44 8.10 -14.99 2.36
C SER A 44 9.38 -14.46 1.68
N TRP A 45 9.56 -14.71 0.38
CA TRP A 45 10.78 -14.35 -0.36
C TRP A 45 11.17 -12.88 -0.22
N LYS A 46 10.20 -11.95 -0.26
CA LYS A 46 10.44 -10.51 -0.14
C LYS A 46 10.92 -10.12 1.26
N GLU A 47 10.37 -10.71 2.32
CA GLU A 47 10.85 -10.50 3.68
C GLU A 47 12.24 -11.07 3.89
N ILE A 48 12.56 -12.21 3.27
CA ILE A 48 13.91 -12.78 3.26
C ILE A 48 14.89 -11.80 2.60
N LEU A 49 14.55 -11.25 1.42
CA LEU A 49 15.39 -10.26 0.73
C LEU A 49 15.60 -9.00 1.57
N PHE A 50 14.55 -8.47 2.19
CA PHE A 50 14.65 -7.31 3.08
C PHE A 50 15.45 -7.62 4.36
N GLY A 51 15.30 -8.82 4.93
CA GLY A 51 16.05 -9.27 6.10
C GLY A 51 17.55 -9.41 5.81
N VAL A 52 17.91 -10.05 4.70
CA VAL A 52 19.31 -10.12 4.23
C VAL A 52 19.87 -8.72 3.96
N ALA A 53 19.09 -7.86 3.29
CA ALA A 53 19.49 -6.48 3.06
C ALA A 53 19.72 -5.71 4.38
N ALA A 54 18.87 -5.91 5.38
CA ALA A 54 19.01 -5.30 6.70
C ALA A 54 20.29 -5.77 7.42
N ILE A 55 20.60 -7.08 7.39
CA ILE A 55 21.83 -7.63 7.97
C ILE A 55 23.07 -7.02 7.32
N ILE A 56 23.10 -6.94 5.98
CA ILE A 56 24.22 -6.32 5.24
C ILE A 56 24.33 -4.82 5.62
N LEU A 57 23.21 -4.11 5.77
CA LEU A 57 23.22 -2.71 6.19
C LEU A 57 23.76 -2.54 7.60
N ILE A 58 23.39 -3.39 8.56
CA ILE A 58 23.93 -3.38 9.94
C ILE A 58 25.46 -3.53 9.89
N PHE A 59 25.98 -4.46 9.09
CA PHE A 59 27.42 -4.62 8.90
C PHE A 59 28.07 -3.36 8.30
N ILE A 60 27.47 -2.76 7.27
CA ILE A 60 27.98 -1.51 6.67
C ILE A 60 27.97 -0.36 7.70
N ILE A 61 26.92 -0.23 8.50
CA ILE A 61 26.80 0.80 9.55
C ILE A 61 27.92 0.64 10.58
N TRP A 62 28.17 -0.59 11.02
CA TRP A 62 29.22 -0.91 11.99
C TRP A 62 30.60 -0.53 11.44
N GLN A 63 30.91 -0.96 10.22
CA GLN A 63 32.17 -0.67 9.54
C GLN A 63 32.38 0.83 9.28
N LYS A 64 31.31 1.57 8.95
CA LYS A 64 31.37 3.03 8.71
C LYS A 64 31.28 3.86 10.00
N LYS A 65 31.13 3.24 11.18
CA LYS A 65 30.94 3.91 12.47
C LYS A 65 29.77 4.91 12.49
N LEU A 66 28.65 4.54 11.84
CA LEU A 66 27.44 5.39 11.72
C LEU A 66 26.40 5.12 12.82
N GLN A 67 26.76 4.39 13.88
CA GLN A 67 25.81 3.97 14.92
C GLN A 67 25.16 5.17 15.61
N TYR A 68 25.94 6.19 15.93
CA TYR A 68 25.46 7.38 16.64
C TYR A 68 24.48 8.21 15.79
N GLU A 69 24.72 8.35 14.48
CA GLU A 69 23.81 9.07 13.57
C GLU A 69 22.45 8.36 13.45
N LEU A 70 22.42 7.02 13.55
CA LEU A 70 21.18 6.25 13.54
C LEU A 70 20.50 6.20 14.92
N TYR A 71 21.28 6.11 15.99
CA TYR A 71 20.78 6.14 17.37
C TYR A 71 20.06 7.45 17.68
N THR A 72 20.47 8.56 17.05
CA THR A 72 19.81 9.87 17.23
C THR A 72 18.58 10.07 16.35
N ASP A 73 18.27 9.13 15.45
CA ASP A 73 17.13 9.24 14.54
C ASP A 73 15.84 8.74 15.20
N LYS A 74 15.02 9.69 15.67
CA LYS A 74 13.72 9.42 16.31
C LYS A 74 12.78 8.58 15.43
N LEU A 75 12.86 8.68 14.10
CA LEU A 75 11.97 7.92 13.21
C LEU A 75 12.27 6.42 13.28
N ILE A 76 13.55 6.06 13.39
CA ILE A 76 13.97 4.66 13.57
C ILE A 76 13.45 4.14 14.90
N TRP A 77 13.58 4.92 15.99
CA TRP A 77 13.11 4.51 17.31
C TRP A 77 11.61 4.25 17.38
N ILE A 78 10.77 5.06 16.75
CA ILE A 78 9.32 4.83 16.79
C ILE A 78 8.97 3.57 15.99
N CYS A 79 9.61 3.31 14.84
CA CYS A 79 9.43 2.04 14.13
C CYS A 79 9.92 0.83 14.95
N LEU A 80 11.05 0.97 15.66
CA LEU A 80 11.54 -0.07 16.57
C LEU A 80 10.62 -0.27 17.77
N ALA A 81 9.96 0.79 18.26
CA ALA A 81 8.95 0.67 19.32
C ALA A 81 7.73 -0.14 18.84
N VAL A 82 7.29 0.03 17.59
CA VAL A 82 6.24 -0.82 17.00
C VAL A 82 6.70 -2.29 16.96
N ALA A 83 7.93 -2.54 16.51
CA ALA A 83 8.49 -3.89 16.48
C ALA A 83 8.59 -4.52 17.89
N ALA A 84 9.10 -3.76 18.85
CA ALA A 84 9.21 -4.18 20.25
C ALA A 84 7.84 -4.49 20.85
N LEU A 85 6.82 -3.66 20.58
CA LEU A 85 5.46 -3.92 21.04
C LEU A 85 4.90 -5.22 20.44
N ASN A 86 5.05 -5.45 19.13
CA ASN A 86 4.57 -6.68 18.50
C ASN A 86 5.26 -7.92 19.10
N VAL A 87 6.58 -7.87 19.32
CA VAL A 87 7.32 -8.98 19.96
C VAL A 87 6.89 -9.17 21.41
N PHE A 88 6.66 -8.09 22.15
CA PHE A 88 6.18 -8.14 23.53
C PHE A 88 4.78 -8.77 23.63
N LEU A 89 3.89 -8.44 22.70
CA LEU A 89 2.53 -8.99 22.68
C LEU A 89 2.51 -10.51 22.44
N LEU A 90 3.49 -11.08 21.73
CA LEU A 90 3.62 -12.54 21.61
C LEU A 90 3.77 -13.24 22.96
N ALA A 91 4.42 -12.59 23.92
CA ALA A 91 4.63 -13.17 25.25
C ALA A 91 3.41 -13.02 26.17
N ILE A 92 2.56 -12.01 25.94
CA ILE A 92 1.47 -11.65 26.86
C ILE A 92 0.11 -12.12 26.38
N LEU A 93 -0.13 -12.11 25.06
CA LEU A 93 -1.39 -12.49 24.45
C LEU A 93 -1.14 -13.65 23.49
N PRO A 94 -0.87 -14.86 24.03
CA PRO A 94 -0.57 -16.02 23.21
C PRO A 94 -1.80 -16.46 22.42
N ASN A 95 -1.54 -16.89 21.20
CA ASN A 95 -2.49 -17.38 20.23
C ASN A 95 -1.87 -18.59 19.49
N ASN A 96 -2.50 -19.06 18.42
CA ASN A 96 -1.94 -20.10 17.58
C ASN A 96 -0.58 -19.67 16.99
N GLN A 97 0.46 -20.46 17.24
CA GLN A 97 1.84 -20.15 16.85
C GLN A 97 2.03 -19.81 15.36
N LEU A 98 1.34 -20.52 14.45
CA LEU A 98 1.43 -20.24 13.02
C LEU A 98 0.76 -18.91 12.66
N SER A 99 -0.37 -18.61 13.30
CA SER A 99 -1.09 -17.34 13.13
C SER A 99 -0.28 -16.16 13.66
N GLU A 100 0.36 -16.32 14.83
CA GLU A 100 1.23 -15.32 15.45
C GLU A 100 2.44 -14.97 14.58
N VAL A 101 3.16 -15.99 14.09
CA VAL A 101 4.34 -15.78 13.23
C VAL A 101 3.94 -15.10 11.92
N ALA A 102 2.84 -15.55 11.31
CA ALA A 102 2.32 -14.92 10.09
C ALA A 102 1.95 -13.45 10.33
N ALA A 103 1.25 -13.14 11.42
CA ALA A 103 0.89 -11.78 11.80
C ALA A 103 2.11 -10.91 12.10
N LEU A 104 3.11 -11.42 12.83
CA LEU A 104 4.35 -10.70 13.12
C LEU A 104 5.06 -10.29 11.81
N ILE A 105 5.16 -11.20 10.86
CA ILE A 105 5.77 -10.94 9.55
C ILE A 105 4.95 -9.87 8.80
N ILE A 106 3.63 -10.03 8.73
CA ILE A 106 2.73 -9.09 8.02
C ILE A 106 2.79 -7.69 8.62
N ASN A 107 2.80 -7.57 9.95
CA ASN A 107 2.81 -6.29 10.65
C ASN A 107 4.15 -5.58 10.55
N LEU A 108 5.27 -6.31 10.60
CA LEU A 108 6.60 -5.70 10.65
C LEU A 108 7.25 -5.49 9.28
N ARG A 109 6.85 -6.22 8.24
CA ARG A 109 7.48 -6.12 6.90
C ARG A 109 7.47 -4.72 6.31
N ILE A 110 6.41 -3.94 6.52
CA ILE A 110 6.29 -2.59 5.94
C ILE A 110 7.28 -1.62 6.61
N TYR A 111 7.49 -1.76 7.93
CA TYR A 111 8.45 -0.97 8.69
C TYR A 111 9.88 -1.40 8.38
N LEU A 112 10.12 -2.70 8.19
CA LEU A 112 11.41 -3.21 7.71
C LEU A 112 11.74 -2.65 6.33
N ALA A 113 10.80 -2.72 5.37
CA ALA A 113 10.97 -2.18 4.03
C ALA A 113 11.21 -0.66 4.04
N PHE A 114 10.50 0.08 4.90
CA PHE A 114 10.73 1.51 5.14
C PHE A 114 12.15 1.78 5.64
N ILE A 115 12.56 1.15 6.75
CA ILE A 115 13.86 1.38 7.40
C ILE A 115 15.00 1.01 6.46
N VAL A 116 14.93 -0.14 5.79
CA VAL A 116 15.96 -0.60 4.86
C VAL A 116 16.13 0.41 3.72
N CYS A 117 15.04 0.86 3.09
CA CYS A 117 15.12 1.87 2.03
C CYS A 117 15.64 3.21 2.53
N TYR A 118 15.18 3.64 3.71
CA TYR A 118 15.57 4.89 4.34
C TYR A 118 17.07 4.95 4.66
N ILE A 119 17.58 3.92 5.35
CA ILE A 119 18.98 3.80 5.73
C ILE A 119 19.87 3.62 4.50
N LEU A 120 19.46 2.75 3.55
CA LEU A 120 20.25 2.50 2.34
C LEU A 120 20.47 3.79 1.53
N VAL A 121 19.43 4.61 1.35
CA VAL A 121 19.58 5.89 0.63
C VAL A 121 20.42 6.90 1.40
N LYS A 122 20.32 6.94 2.74
CA LYS A 122 21.21 7.78 3.55
C LYS A 122 22.69 7.40 3.40
N ILE A 123 23.00 6.10 3.42
CA ILE A 123 24.38 5.59 3.38
C ILE A 123 24.94 5.54 1.95
N TYR A 124 24.08 5.27 0.97
CA TYR A 124 24.40 5.13 -0.44
C TYR A 124 23.36 5.83 -1.34
N PRO A 125 23.42 7.18 -1.46
CA PRO A 125 22.46 7.97 -2.21
C PRO A 125 22.16 7.52 -3.66
N PRO A 126 23.14 6.98 -4.43
CA PRO A 126 22.86 6.46 -5.76
C PRO A 126 21.78 5.36 -5.82
N ALA A 127 21.55 4.62 -4.72
CA ALA A 127 20.51 3.61 -4.63
C ALA A 127 19.13 4.17 -5.00
N LYS A 128 18.82 5.41 -4.59
CA LYS A 128 17.50 6.02 -4.80
C LYS A 128 17.03 5.94 -6.26
N LYS A 129 17.91 6.23 -7.21
CA LYS A 129 17.57 6.20 -8.64
C LYS A 129 17.23 4.79 -9.11
N ILE A 130 17.96 3.79 -8.65
CA ILE A 130 17.75 2.38 -9.02
C ILE A 130 16.44 1.87 -8.41
N LEU A 131 16.21 2.15 -7.13
CA LEU A 131 15.02 1.71 -6.41
C LEU A 131 13.74 2.36 -6.96
N LEU A 132 13.77 3.66 -7.29
CA LEU A 132 12.64 4.32 -7.96
C LEU A 132 12.37 3.77 -9.36
N LYS A 133 13.40 3.38 -10.12
CA LYS A 133 13.23 2.71 -11.41
C LYS A 133 12.59 1.33 -11.25
N SER A 134 13.01 0.56 -10.25
CA SER A 134 12.43 -0.75 -9.93
C SER A 134 10.94 -0.62 -9.57
N ILE A 135 10.59 0.27 -8.64
CA ILE A 135 9.20 0.56 -8.28
C ILE A 135 8.39 1.03 -9.50
N GLY A 136 8.95 1.96 -10.28
CA GLY A 136 8.30 2.48 -11.49
C GLY A 136 8.04 1.39 -12.54
N ALA A 137 8.97 0.45 -12.71
CA ALA A 137 8.80 -0.69 -13.62
C ALA A 137 7.70 -1.64 -13.13
N GLY A 138 7.65 -1.92 -11.82
CA GLY A 138 6.59 -2.72 -11.21
C GLY A 138 5.21 -2.07 -11.39
N ILE A 139 5.08 -0.78 -11.06
CA ILE A 139 3.86 0.01 -11.28
C ILE A 139 3.44 -0.03 -12.75
N ALA A 140 4.38 0.17 -13.67
CA ALA A 140 4.08 0.19 -15.09
C ALA A 140 3.50 -1.16 -15.55
N LEU A 141 4.12 -2.26 -15.15
CA LEU A 141 3.69 -3.59 -15.56
C LEU A 141 2.32 -3.97 -14.96
N VAL A 142 2.05 -3.64 -13.70
CA VAL A 142 0.72 -3.81 -13.08
C VAL A 142 -0.35 -3.04 -13.85
N CYS A 143 -0.09 -1.78 -14.20
CA CYS A 143 -1.05 -0.93 -14.91
C CYS A 143 -1.27 -1.41 -16.35
N ILE A 144 -0.21 -1.85 -17.03
CA ILE A 144 -0.32 -2.44 -18.39
C ILE A 144 -1.15 -3.72 -18.33
N ILE A 145 -0.89 -4.62 -17.39
CA ILE A 145 -1.67 -5.86 -17.25
C ILE A 145 -3.13 -5.56 -16.90
N ALA A 146 -3.40 -4.57 -16.06
CA ALA A 146 -4.77 -4.13 -15.76
C ALA A 146 -5.49 -3.60 -17.01
N LEU A 147 -4.79 -2.80 -17.83
CA LEU A 147 -5.31 -2.31 -19.10
C LEU A 147 -5.66 -3.47 -20.04
N LEU A 148 -4.74 -4.44 -20.17
CA LEU A 148 -4.93 -5.62 -21.01
C LEU A 148 -6.07 -6.50 -20.51
N GLN A 149 -6.19 -6.73 -19.19
CA GLN A 149 -7.29 -7.50 -18.59
C GLN A 149 -8.68 -6.87 -18.81
N ALA A 150 -8.75 -5.54 -18.86
CA ALA A 150 -10.01 -4.85 -19.09
C ALA A 150 -10.42 -4.77 -20.57
N THR A 151 -9.47 -4.91 -21.50
CA THR A 151 -9.70 -4.57 -22.92
C THR A 151 -9.51 -5.73 -23.90
N ILE A 152 -8.51 -6.58 -23.69
CA ILE A 152 -8.06 -7.56 -24.70
C ILE A 152 -8.07 -8.98 -24.14
N LEU A 153 -7.57 -9.18 -22.92
CA LEU A 153 -7.40 -10.51 -22.34
C LEU A 153 -8.74 -11.08 -21.85
N PRO A 154 -8.93 -12.40 -21.92
CA PRO A 154 -10.10 -13.03 -21.33
C PRO A 154 -10.12 -12.81 -19.81
N LYS A 155 -11.32 -12.65 -19.25
CA LYS A 155 -11.52 -12.38 -17.81
C LYS A 155 -10.89 -13.43 -16.89
N ASP A 156 -10.69 -14.64 -17.38
CA ASP A 156 -10.13 -15.76 -16.64
C ASP A 156 -8.69 -16.13 -17.04
N ILE A 157 -7.98 -15.21 -17.71
CA ILE A 157 -6.57 -15.40 -18.11
C ILE A 157 -5.68 -15.90 -16.97
N LEU A 158 -5.95 -15.46 -15.74
CA LEU A 158 -5.18 -15.84 -14.54
C LEU A 158 -5.33 -17.32 -14.17
N LYS A 159 -6.35 -18.05 -14.65
CA LYS A 159 -6.49 -19.49 -14.42
C LYS A 159 -5.27 -20.27 -14.94
N SER A 160 -4.68 -19.80 -16.04
CA SER A 160 -3.45 -20.39 -16.60
C SER A 160 -2.26 -20.36 -15.63
N LEU A 161 -2.30 -19.50 -14.60
CA LEU A 161 -1.28 -19.35 -13.56
C LEU A 161 -1.67 -20.06 -12.24
N GLY A 162 -2.71 -20.89 -12.24
CA GLY A 162 -3.17 -21.65 -11.06
C GLY A 162 -4.25 -20.96 -10.22
N TYR A 163 -4.80 -19.82 -10.68
CA TYR A 163 -5.90 -19.14 -9.98
C TYR A 163 -7.18 -19.98 -10.07
N SER A 164 -7.85 -20.18 -8.93
CA SER A 164 -9.04 -21.03 -8.79
C SER A 164 -9.89 -20.61 -7.58
N ASP A 165 -11.02 -21.28 -7.37
CA ASP A 165 -11.82 -21.09 -6.15
C ASP A 165 -11.12 -21.60 -4.88
N LEU A 166 -10.12 -22.48 -5.01
CA LEU A 166 -9.32 -23.01 -3.89
C LEU A 166 -8.11 -22.13 -3.54
N THR A 167 -7.71 -21.23 -4.44
CA THR A 167 -6.56 -20.33 -4.27
C THR A 167 -7.02 -18.88 -4.25
N ILE A 168 -6.58 -18.07 -5.22
CA ILE A 168 -7.12 -16.73 -5.45
C ILE A 168 -8.00 -16.82 -6.68
N LYS A 169 -9.22 -16.27 -6.60
CA LYS A 169 -10.13 -16.25 -7.73
C LYS A 169 -9.54 -15.43 -8.89
N PRO A 170 -9.61 -15.93 -10.14
CA PRO A 170 -9.01 -15.25 -11.30
C PRO A 170 -9.67 -13.89 -11.58
N TYR A 171 -10.95 -13.76 -11.28
CA TYR A 171 -11.71 -12.51 -11.28
C TYR A 171 -12.80 -12.60 -10.21
N LEU A 172 -13.31 -11.45 -9.79
CA LEU A 172 -14.50 -11.36 -8.95
C LEU A 172 -15.62 -10.67 -9.74
N THR A 173 -16.84 -10.75 -9.25
CA THR A 173 -17.97 -9.99 -9.77
C THR A 173 -18.54 -9.10 -8.66
N VAL A 174 -19.20 -8.02 -9.04
CA VAL A 174 -20.00 -7.23 -8.09
C VAL A 174 -21.30 -8.00 -7.84
N ASP A 175 -21.58 -8.36 -6.58
CA ASP A 175 -22.78 -9.10 -6.16
C ASP A 175 -23.14 -10.31 -7.05
N GLN A 176 -22.13 -11.10 -7.43
CA GLN A 176 -22.29 -12.27 -8.29
C GLN A 176 -22.84 -11.96 -9.69
N ASN A 177 -22.86 -10.69 -10.11
CA ASN A 177 -23.35 -10.26 -11.41
C ASN A 177 -22.24 -10.34 -12.48
N ASN A 178 -22.43 -11.24 -13.46
CA ASN A 178 -21.47 -11.47 -14.54
C ASN A 178 -21.27 -10.27 -15.49
N ASN A 179 -22.16 -9.28 -15.46
CA ASN A 179 -22.01 -8.05 -16.24
C ASN A 179 -20.99 -7.08 -15.59
N PHE A 180 -20.71 -7.24 -14.29
CA PHE A 180 -19.81 -6.37 -13.54
C PHE A 180 -18.60 -7.15 -13.05
N VAL A 181 -17.70 -7.47 -13.98
CA VAL A 181 -16.44 -8.18 -13.70
C VAL A 181 -15.42 -7.23 -13.07
N ARG A 182 -14.86 -7.64 -11.94
CA ARG A 182 -13.79 -6.98 -11.20
C ARG A 182 -12.45 -7.62 -11.53
N ILE A 183 -11.50 -6.83 -12.01
CA ILE A 183 -10.16 -7.29 -12.39
C ILE A 183 -9.17 -7.20 -11.22
N ASN A 184 -8.13 -8.04 -11.26
CA ASN A 184 -7.12 -8.14 -10.21
C ASN A 184 -5.72 -7.67 -10.64
N SER A 185 -5.46 -7.61 -11.95
CA SER A 185 -4.10 -7.55 -12.51
C SER A 185 -3.23 -8.66 -11.91
N THR A 186 -2.08 -8.32 -11.34
CA THR A 186 -1.18 -9.23 -10.62
C THR A 186 -1.31 -9.12 -9.10
N LEU A 187 -2.36 -8.46 -8.61
CA LEU A 187 -2.61 -8.30 -7.18
C LEU A 187 -3.60 -9.36 -6.70
N ARG A 188 -3.67 -9.56 -5.37
CA ARG A 188 -4.50 -10.61 -4.77
C ARG A 188 -6.01 -10.39 -4.91
N GLY A 189 -6.44 -9.23 -5.40
CA GLY A 189 -7.84 -8.90 -5.57
C GLY A 189 -8.08 -7.49 -6.07
N PRO A 190 -9.34 -7.13 -6.33
CA PRO A 190 -9.71 -5.85 -6.93
C PRO A 190 -9.55 -4.69 -5.94
N ASN A 191 -9.80 -4.91 -4.64
CA ASN A 191 -9.65 -3.87 -3.62
C ASN A 191 -8.19 -3.35 -3.51
N PRO A 192 -7.17 -4.23 -3.37
CA PRO A 192 -5.77 -3.84 -3.50
C PRO A 192 -5.44 -3.17 -4.83
N LEU A 193 -5.98 -3.64 -5.96
CA LEU A 193 -5.77 -2.99 -7.26
C LEU A 193 -6.27 -1.55 -7.28
N GLY A 194 -7.44 -1.27 -6.70
CA GLY A 194 -7.94 0.09 -6.55
C GLY A 194 -7.01 0.97 -5.69
N ALA A 195 -6.50 0.43 -4.57
CA ALA A 195 -5.51 1.15 -3.75
C ALA A 195 -4.19 1.40 -4.50
N PHE A 196 -3.72 0.42 -5.27
CA PHE A 196 -2.53 0.53 -6.10
C PHE A 196 -2.70 1.62 -7.18
N ALA A 197 -3.88 1.69 -7.80
CA ALA A 197 -4.22 2.71 -8.78
C ALA A 197 -4.13 4.12 -8.17
N VAL A 198 -4.59 4.32 -6.93
CA VAL A 198 -4.45 5.60 -6.22
C VAL A 198 -2.98 5.99 -6.09
N ILE A 199 -2.09 5.06 -5.73
CA ILE A 199 -0.64 5.33 -5.68
C ILE A 199 -0.11 5.71 -7.06
N ALA A 200 -0.42 4.91 -8.09
CA ALA A 200 0.07 5.10 -9.45
C ALA A 200 -0.37 6.46 -10.03
N ILE A 201 -1.66 6.81 -9.93
CA ILE A 201 -2.21 8.07 -10.46
C ILE A 201 -1.55 9.27 -9.78
N ASN A 202 -1.46 9.28 -8.45
CA ASN A 202 -0.83 10.38 -7.71
C ASN A 202 0.64 10.58 -8.11
N LEU A 203 1.39 9.48 -8.33
CA LEU A 203 2.77 9.56 -8.83
C LEU A 203 2.85 10.05 -10.28
N MET A 204 1.91 9.65 -11.15
CA MET A 204 1.86 10.11 -12.54
C MET A 204 1.54 11.60 -12.65
N VAL A 205 0.62 12.12 -11.82
CA VAL A 205 0.29 13.56 -11.77
C VAL A 205 1.54 14.40 -11.48
N VAL A 206 2.34 14.00 -10.49
CA VAL A 206 3.57 14.73 -10.14
C VAL A 206 4.73 14.49 -11.12
N PHE A 207 4.76 13.33 -11.79
CA PHE A 207 5.70 13.03 -12.88
C PHE A 207 5.46 13.95 -14.08
N TRP A 208 4.20 14.15 -14.48
CA TRP A 208 3.83 14.97 -15.63
C TRP A 208 4.21 16.45 -15.48
N ARG A 209 4.36 16.94 -14.24
CA ARG A 209 4.90 18.30 -14.02
C ARG A 209 6.33 18.51 -14.52
N ARG A 210 7.03 17.43 -14.88
CA ARG A 210 8.36 17.47 -15.50
C ARG A 210 8.33 17.14 -16.99
N TYR A 211 7.16 17.14 -17.65
CA TYR A 211 6.98 16.65 -19.03
C TYR A 211 7.99 17.25 -20.02
N GLN A 212 8.33 18.54 -19.90
CA GLN A 212 9.29 19.23 -20.77
C GLN A 212 10.72 18.65 -20.68
N LYS A 213 11.05 17.95 -19.59
CA LYS A 213 12.38 17.35 -19.34
C LYS A 213 12.38 15.83 -19.56
N ILE A 214 11.27 15.25 -20.02
CA ILE A 214 11.08 13.81 -20.17
C ILE A 214 11.21 13.46 -21.66
N SER A 215 11.91 12.36 -21.96
CA SER A 215 12.01 11.86 -23.33
C SER A 215 10.64 11.39 -23.85
N LYS A 216 10.39 11.54 -25.16
CA LYS A 216 9.15 11.07 -25.81
C LYS A 216 8.74 9.62 -25.44
N PRO A 217 9.62 8.61 -25.47
CA PRO A 217 9.22 7.24 -25.10
C PRO A 217 8.80 7.12 -23.63
N CYS A 218 9.47 7.83 -22.72
CA CYS A 218 9.08 7.85 -21.31
C CYS A 218 7.74 8.56 -21.09
N LEU A 219 7.42 9.58 -21.89
CA LEU A 219 6.13 10.25 -21.85
C LEU A 219 5.01 9.31 -22.31
N ILE A 220 5.20 8.60 -23.44
CA ILE A 220 4.24 7.62 -23.97
C ILE A 220 3.99 6.52 -22.94
N LEU A 221 5.06 5.95 -22.36
CA LEU A 221 4.93 4.97 -21.29
C LEU A 221 4.14 5.55 -20.11
N GLY A 222 4.42 6.79 -19.71
CA GLY A 222 3.67 7.48 -18.65
C GLY A 222 2.17 7.60 -18.95
N ILE A 223 1.79 7.88 -20.20
CA ILE A 223 0.38 7.90 -20.64
C ILE A 223 -0.24 6.52 -20.51
N ILE A 224 0.43 5.47 -21.01
CA ILE A 224 -0.06 4.08 -20.93
C ILE A 224 -0.27 3.68 -19.48
N VAL A 225 0.68 4.01 -18.60
CA VAL A 225 0.57 3.73 -17.16
C VAL A 225 -0.59 4.49 -16.53
N LEU A 226 -0.79 5.77 -16.87
CA LEU A 226 -1.93 6.53 -16.38
C LEU A 226 -3.26 5.94 -16.84
N CYS A 227 -3.40 5.60 -18.13
CA CYS A 227 -4.58 4.94 -18.67
C CYS A 227 -4.85 3.61 -17.97
N GLY A 228 -3.82 2.78 -17.80
CA GLY A 228 -3.92 1.51 -17.08
C GLY A 228 -4.32 1.69 -15.62
N ALA A 229 -3.81 2.72 -14.93
CA ALA A 229 -4.19 3.03 -13.57
C ALA A 229 -5.64 3.54 -13.45
N LEU A 230 -6.12 4.34 -14.41
CA LEU A 230 -7.53 4.78 -14.46
C LEU A 230 -8.47 3.61 -14.72
N VAL A 231 -8.09 2.71 -15.63
CA VAL A 231 -8.82 1.46 -15.90
C VAL A 231 -8.83 0.56 -14.67
N ALA A 232 -7.69 0.39 -13.99
CA ALA A 232 -7.59 -0.33 -12.74
C ALA A 232 -8.49 0.25 -11.65
N LEU A 233 -8.53 1.58 -11.49
CA LEU A 233 -9.44 2.26 -10.57
C LEU A 233 -10.90 1.96 -10.91
N TRP A 234 -11.27 2.07 -12.19
CA TRP A 234 -12.65 1.83 -12.65
C TRP A 234 -13.10 0.39 -12.44
N PHE A 235 -12.40 -0.57 -13.05
CA PHE A 235 -12.78 -1.98 -13.03
C PHE A 235 -12.42 -2.71 -11.73
N SER A 236 -11.75 -2.04 -10.77
CA SER A 236 -11.67 -2.56 -9.41
C SER A 236 -13.01 -2.51 -8.67
N TYR A 237 -13.89 -1.57 -9.05
CA TYR A 237 -15.12 -1.27 -8.34
C TYR A 237 -14.93 -1.06 -6.82
N SER A 238 -13.77 -0.51 -6.42
CA SER A 238 -13.45 -0.26 -5.01
C SER A 238 -13.94 1.11 -4.56
N ARG A 239 -15.04 1.15 -3.79
CA ARG A 239 -15.65 2.39 -3.27
C ARG A 239 -14.65 3.25 -2.48
N GLY A 240 -13.83 2.62 -1.63
CA GLY A 240 -12.80 3.31 -0.85
C GLY A 240 -11.72 3.96 -1.74
N ALA A 241 -11.34 3.30 -2.84
CA ALA A 241 -10.35 3.85 -3.78
C ALA A 241 -10.89 5.07 -4.55
N TRP A 242 -12.17 5.04 -4.94
CA TRP A 242 -12.84 6.19 -5.56
C TRP A 242 -12.86 7.41 -4.65
N LEU A 243 -13.29 7.22 -3.39
CA LEU A 243 -13.30 8.29 -2.39
C LEU A 243 -11.89 8.84 -2.14
N ALA A 244 -10.90 7.95 -2.00
CA ALA A 244 -9.52 8.35 -1.83
C ALA A 244 -8.98 9.15 -3.02
N MET A 245 -9.29 8.75 -4.26
CA MET A 245 -8.87 9.49 -5.45
C MET A 245 -9.48 10.89 -5.53
N LEU A 246 -10.77 11.05 -5.20
CA LEU A 246 -11.41 12.37 -5.13
C LEU A 246 -10.65 13.28 -4.17
N VAL A 247 -10.32 12.79 -2.97
CA VAL A 247 -9.58 13.57 -1.98
C VAL A 247 -8.14 13.86 -2.44
N SER A 248 -7.45 12.89 -3.02
CA SER A 248 -6.09 13.07 -3.56
C SER A 248 -6.00 14.14 -4.65
N ILE A 249 -6.99 14.24 -5.54
CA ILE A 249 -7.05 15.25 -6.63
C ILE A 249 -7.04 16.67 -6.06
N ILE A 250 -7.66 16.90 -4.90
CA ILE A 250 -7.70 18.21 -4.24
C ILE A 250 -6.44 18.48 -3.40
N ILE A 251 -5.89 17.45 -2.76
CA ILE A 251 -4.71 17.60 -1.89
C ILE A 251 -3.48 18.06 -2.67
N ILE A 252 -3.22 17.50 -3.85
CA ILE A 252 -2.05 17.86 -4.66
C ILE A 252 -1.98 19.38 -4.96
N PRO A 253 -3.02 20.02 -5.54
CA PRO A 253 -2.99 21.44 -5.82
C PRO A 253 -2.96 22.29 -4.55
N LEU A 254 -3.59 21.87 -3.45
CA LEU A 254 -3.50 22.57 -2.16
C LEU A 254 -2.07 22.57 -1.60
N ILE A 255 -1.35 21.45 -1.68
CA ILE A 255 0.05 21.40 -1.24
C ILE A 255 0.93 22.30 -2.13
N TYR A 256 0.68 22.33 -3.44
CA TYR A 256 1.41 23.22 -4.34
C TYR A 256 1.13 24.70 -4.10
N GLN A 257 -0.11 25.06 -3.78
CA GLN A 257 -0.49 26.40 -3.33
C GLN A 257 0.23 26.79 -2.05
N ALA A 258 0.15 25.95 -1.01
CA ALA A 258 0.85 26.15 0.26
C ALA A 258 2.37 26.25 0.09
N LYS A 259 2.94 25.58 -0.91
CA LYS A 259 4.36 25.68 -1.29
C LYS A 259 4.70 27.03 -1.93
N ASN A 260 3.82 27.54 -2.79
CA ASN A 260 4.05 28.76 -3.57
C ASN A 260 3.57 30.03 -2.86
N GLY A 261 3.00 29.92 -1.65
CA GLY A 261 2.43 31.05 -0.90
C GLY A 261 1.13 31.60 -1.48
N THR A 262 0.51 30.88 -2.43
CA THR A 262 -0.77 31.28 -3.03
C THR A 262 -1.91 30.61 -2.28
N THR A 263 -2.98 31.34 -1.96
CA THR A 263 -4.16 30.79 -1.26
C THR A 263 -5.40 30.97 -2.13
N ASN A 264 -5.60 30.05 -3.06
CA ASN A 264 -6.85 29.91 -3.80
C ASN A 264 -7.78 28.93 -3.05
N ARG A 265 -8.52 29.48 -2.08
CA ARG A 265 -9.52 28.76 -1.28
C ARG A 265 -10.65 28.16 -2.13
N TYR A 266 -10.87 28.62 -3.36
CA TYR A 266 -11.91 28.06 -4.24
C TYR A 266 -11.63 26.60 -4.64
N ILE A 267 -10.38 26.13 -4.56
CA ILE A 267 -10.06 24.71 -4.78
C ILE A 267 -10.76 23.81 -3.75
N LEU A 268 -11.01 24.29 -2.54
CA LEU A 268 -11.77 23.53 -1.54
C LEU A 268 -13.24 23.34 -1.94
N LEU A 269 -13.79 24.20 -2.80
CA LEU A 269 -15.15 24.06 -3.31
C LEU A 269 -15.27 22.93 -4.35
N ILE A 270 -14.16 22.44 -4.91
CA ILE A 270 -14.19 21.32 -5.86
C ILE A 270 -14.76 20.07 -5.19
N VAL A 271 -14.41 19.78 -3.93
CA VAL A 271 -14.94 18.61 -3.20
C VAL A 271 -16.47 18.67 -3.12
N PRO A 272 -17.11 19.66 -2.47
CA PRO A 272 -18.56 19.68 -2.34
C PRO A 272 -19.26 19.76 -3.69
N ILE A 273 -18.74 20.50 -4.66
CA ILE A 273 -19.34 20.59 -6.01
C ILE A 273 -19.31 19.22 -6.69
N VAL A 274 -18.15 18.55 -6.75
CA VAL A 274 -18.03 17.22 -7.35
C VAL A 274 -18.88 16.21 -6.58
N THR A 275 -18.92 16.27 -5.26
CA THR A 275 -19.77 15.41 -4.43
C THR A 275 -21.25 15.63 -4.74
N VAL A 276 -21.73 16.87 -4.84
CA VAL A 276 -23.12 17.18 -5.20
C VAL A 276 -23.45 16.72 -6.62
N ILE A 277 -22.55 16.91 -7.57
CA ILE A 277 -22.72 16.41 -8.95
C ILE A 277 -22.82 14.89 -8.94
N LEU A 278 -21.92 14.19 -8.24
CA LEU A 278 -21.95 12.73 -8.16
C LEU A 278 -23.22 12.22 -7.47
N ILE A 279 -23.63 12.81 -6.35
CA ILE A 279 -24.88 12.44 -5.65
C ILE A 279 -26.08 12.66 -6.57
N THR A 280 -26.15 13.80 -7.26
CA THR A 280 -27.21 14.10 -8.23
C THR A 280 -27.23 13.08 -9.36
N LEU A 281 -26.07 12.78 -9.97
CA LEU A 281 -25.96 11.79 -11.05
C LEU A 281 -26.36 10.38 -10.58
N ILE A 282 -25.97 9.99 -9.36
CA ILE A 282 -26.34 8.72 -8.74
C ILE A 282 -27.85 8.68 -8.48
N GLY A 283 -28.44 9.76 -7.96
CA GLY A 283 -29.87 9.86 -7.71
C GLY A 283 -30.70 9.78 -8.99
N LEU A 284 -30.32 10.54 -10.02
CA LEU A 284 -30.96 10.52 -11.35
C LEU A 284 -30.86 9.15 -12.02
N ASN A 285 -29.77 8.42 -11.79
CA ASN A 285 -29.55 7.08 -12.34
C ASN A 285 -29.81 5.97 -11.32
N SER A 286 -30.56 6.24 -10.26
CA SER A 286 -30.76 5.31 -9.14
C SER A 286 -31.37 3.98 -9.57
N GLN A 287 -32.15 3.95 -10.66
CA GLN A 287 -32.75 2.75 -11.21
C GLN A 287 -31.86 2.00 -12.23
N SER A 288 -30.72 2.57 -12.60
CA SER A 288 -29.81 1.91 -13.54
C SER A 288 -29.17 0.66 -12.92
N SER A 289 -28.96 -0.37 -13.74
CA SER A 289 -28.29 -1.61 -13.30
C SER A 289 -26.90 -1.33 -12.71
N PHE A 290 -26.18 -0.35 -13.25
CA PHE A 290 -24.90 0.10 -12.72
C PHE A 290 -25.03 0.65 -11.29
N VAL A 291 -25.93 1.60 -11.05
CA VAL A 291 -26.06 2.20 -9.71
C VAL A 291 -26.56 1.18 -8.69
N GLN A 292 -27.53 0.34 -9.05
CA GLN A 292 -28.04 -0.69 -8.15
C GLN A 292 -26.98 -1.73 -7.78
N ASN A 293 -26.24 -2.28 -8.74
CA ASN A 293 -25.24 -3.32 -8.46
C ASN A 293 -23.92 -2.73 -7.93
N VAL A 294 -23.33 -1.74 -8.63
CA VAL A 294 -21.99 -1.23 -8.32
C VAL A 294 -21.97 -0.29 -7.12
N ILE A 295 -22.97 0.58 -6.99
CA ILE A 295 -22.98 1.61 -5.94
C ILE A 295 -23.73 1.09 -4.73
N PHE A 296 -24.98 0.68 -4.92
CA PHE A 296 -25.86 0.27 -3.83
C PHE A 296 -25.71 -1.18 -3.39
N HIS A 297 -25.04 -2.02 -4.18
CA HIS A 297 -24.90 -3.46 -3.92
C HIS A 297 -26.26 -4.14 -3.65
N ASN A 298 -27.22 -3.85 -4.53
CA ASN A 298 -28.58 -4.37 -4.53
C ASN A 298 -28.78 -5.23 -5.78
N ASN A 299 -28.34 -6.49 -5.74
CA ASN A 299 -28.67 -7.46 -6.77
C ASN A 299 -29.87 -8.34 -6.33
N PRO A 300 -31.06 -8.20 -6.94
CA PRO A 300 -32.24 -8.99 -6.58
C PRO A 300 -32.09 -10.50 -6.89
N GLU A 301 -31.16 -10.89 -7.77
CA GLU A 301 -30.87 -12.29 -8.08
C GLU A 301 -29.80 -12.91 -7.16
N SER A 302 -29.17 -12.12 -6.30
CA SER A 302 -28.19 -12.65 -5.35
C SER A 302 -28.90 -13.31 -4.16
N SER A 303 -28.73 -14.62 -4.02
CA SER A 303 -29.33 -15.44 -2.96
C SER A 303 -28.66 -15.24 -1.57
N SER A 304 -27.88 -14.18 -1.38
CA SER A 304 -27.24 -13.89 -0.10
C SER A 304 -28.25 -13.31 0.90
N VAL A 305 -28.51 -14.07 1.96
CA VAL A 305 -29.44 -13.75 3.06
C VAL A 305 -29.11 -12.43 3.79
N ILE A 306 -27.87 -11.94 3.67
CA ILE A 306 -27.42 -10.66 4.22
C ILE A 306 -26.94 -9.77 3.07
N LYS A 307 -27.61 -8.62 2.86
CA LYS A 307 -27.09 -7.59 1.94
C LYS A 307 -25.71 -7.14 2.43
N SER A 308 -24.70 -7.15 1.56
CA SER A 308 -23.30 -6.82 1.87
C SER A 308 -23.14 -5.55 2.74
N ASN A 309 -23.93 -4.50 2.49
CA ASN A 309 -23.89 -3.27 3.28
C ASN A 309 -24.32 -3.44 4.76
N HIS A 310 -25.31 -4.30 5.05
CA HIS A 310 -25.71 -4.58 6.44
C HIS A 310 -24.62 -5.38 7.16
N GLY A 311 -23.99 -6.33 6.47
CA GLY A 311 -22.84 -7.08 6.99
C GLY A 311 -21.64 -6.19 7.31
N HIS A 312 -21.32 -5.19 6.46
CA HIS A 312 -20.24 -4.24 6.73
C HIS A 312 -20.55 -3.35 7.95
N MET A 313 -21.78 -2.85 8.08
CA MET A 313 -22.18 -2.02 9.22
C MET A 313 -22.12 -2.81 10.53
N GLN A 314 -22.63 -4.05 10.52
CA GLN A 314 -22.56 -4.93 11.69
C GLN A 314 -21.12 -5.30 12.04
N SER A 315 -20.28 -5.64 11.06
CA SER A 315 -18.85 -5.90 11.29
C SER A 315 -18.12 -4.70 11.90
N MET A 316 -18.48 -3.48 11.47
CA MET A 316 -17.94 -2.25 12.05
C MET A 316 -18.39 -2.07 13.51
N THR A 317 -19.68 -2.22 13.80
CA THR A 317 -20.21 -2.06 15.17
C THR A 317 -19.66 -3.13 16.12
N ASP A 318 -19.60 -4.38 15.66
CA ASP A 318 -19.06 -5.50 16.42
C ASP A 318 -17.56 -5.34 16.66
N GLY A 319 -16.85 -4.83 15.64
CA GLY A 319 -15.43 -4.49 15.74
C GLY A 319 -15.16 -3.39 16.76
N VAL A 320 -15.92 -2.31 16.76
CA VAL A 320 -15.79 -1.22 17.75
C VAL A 320 -16.13 -1.73 19.15
N SER A 321 -17.24 -2.46 19.31
CA SER A 321 -17.62 -3.11 20.57
C SER A 321 -16.50 -4.00 21.11
N THR A 322 -15.89 -4.82 20.23
CA THR A 322 -14.77 -5.68 20.57
C THR A 322 -13.59 -4.87 21.14
N VAL A 323 -13.22 -3.76 20.50
CA VAL A 323 -12.11 -2.92 20.93
C VAL A 323 -12.40 -2.22 22.26
N VAL A 324 -13.63 -1.75 22.47
CA VAL A 324 -14.04 -1.10 23.72
C VAL A 324 -13.99 -2.08 24.88
N ASN A 325 -14.46 -3.31 24.68
CA ASN A 325 -14.46 -4.34 25.72
C ASN A 325 -13.08 -4.96 25.96
N HIS A 326 -12.18 -4.92 24.97
CA HIS A 326 -10.84 -5.48 25.04
C HIS A 326 -9.77 -4.46 24.57
N PRO A 327 -9.50 -3.41 25.36
CA PRO A 327 -8.62 -2.32 24.95
C PRO A 327 -7.14 -2.74 24.78
N PHE A 328 -6.73 -3.85 25.38
CA PHE A 328 -5.38 -4.43 25.22
C PHE A 328 -5.25 -5.32 23.97
N GLY A 329 -6.34 -5.58 23.25
CA GLY A 329 -6.37 -6.47 22.10
C GLY A 329 -6.41 -7.96 22.46
N PHE A 330 -6.38 -8.79 21.43
CA PHE A 330 -6.44 -10.27 21.50
C PHE A 330 -5.13 -10.94 21.11
N GLY A 331 -4.08 -10.17 20.82
CA GLY A 331 -2.79 -10.69 20.39
C GLY A 331 -2.68 -10.86 18.88
N LEU A 332 -1.45 -11.16 18.44
CA LEU A 332 -1.11 -11.25 17.03
C LEU A 332 -1.82 -12.42 16.36
N GLY A 333 -2.29 -12.20 15.14
CA GLY A 333 -2.97 -13.21 14.34
C GLY A 333 -4.40 -13.52 14.77
N SER A 334 -4.98 -12.72 15.67
CA SER A 334 -6.38 -12.82 16.09
C SER A 334 -7.38 -12.39 15.02
N VAL A 335 -6.94 -11.64 14.00
CA VAL A 335 -7.77 -11.15 12.90
C VAL A 335 -7.05 -11.23 11.55
N GLY A 336 -7.82 -11.16 10.46
CA GLY A 336 -7.33 -11.12 9.08
C GLY A 336 -6.90 -12.46 8.53
N SER A 337 -6.09 -12.40 7.48
CA SER A 337 -5.54 -13.60 6.83
C SER A 337 -4.75 -14.51 7.78
N PRO A 338 -3.99 -14.02 8.77
CA PRO A 338 -3.37 -14.88 9.79
C PRO A 338 -4.37 -15.70 10.60
N SER A 339 -5.53 -15.14 10.94
CA SER A 339 -6.55 -15.86 11.72
C SER A 339 -7.14 -17.07 10.99
N LEU A 340 -6.99 -17.14 9.66
CA LEU A 340 -7.38 -18.32 8.86
C LEU A 340 -6.50 -19.56 9.14
N LEU A 341 -5.31 -19.34 9.71
CA LEU A 341 -4.41 -20.40 10.17
C LEU A 341 -4.81 -20.92 11.57
N SER A 342 -5.76 -20.24 12.22
CA SER A 342 -6.37 -20.67 13.47
C SER A 342 -7.71 -21.36 13.21
N GLY A 343 -8.25 -22.06 14.21
CA GLY A 343 -9.59 -22.65 14.13
C GLY A 343 -10.75 -21.63 14.22
N SER A 344 -10.45 -20.34 14.41
CA SER A 344 -11.44 -19.27 14.65
C SER A 344 -11.19 -18.06 13.72
N PRO A 345 -11.54 -18.16 12.43
CA PRO A 345 -11.28 -17.12 11.46
C PRO A 345 -12.11 -15.86 11.75
N LYS A 346 -11.45 -14.69 11.79
CA LYS A 346 -12.10 -13.40 12.00
C LYS A 346 -11.59 -12.37 11.00
N ILE A 347 -12.44 -11.96 10.06
CA ILE A 347 -12.12 -10.99 9.02
C ILE A 347 -12.70 -9.63 9.40
N ILE A 348 -11.87 -8.60 9.39
CA ILE A 348 -12.25 -7.21 9.67
C ILE A 348 -11.82 -6.34 8.49
N GLU A 349 -12.77 -5.60 7.94
CA GLU A 349 -12.58 -4.75 6.75
C GLU A 349 -12.37 -3.27 7.12
N ASN A 350 -11.66 -3.03 8.22
CA ASN A 350 -11.24 -1.70 8.64
C ASN A 350 -9.86 -1.80 9.28
N GLN A 351 -8.87 -1.10 8.73
CA GLN A 351 -7.47 -1.14 9.15
C GLN A 351 -7.28 -0.73 10.62
N TYR A 352 -8.06 0.22 11.10
CA TYR A 352 -7.89 0.79 12.44
C TYR A 352 -8.47 -0.13 13.51
N ILE A 353 -9.66 -0.67 13.25
CA ILE A 353 -10.25 -1.71 14.10
C ILE A 353 -9.38 -2.97 14.07
N TYR A 354 -8.89 -3.36 12.88
CA TYR A 354 -7.95 -4.46 12.73
C TYR A 354 -6.75 -4.31 13.65
N MET A 355 -6.07 -3.15 13.61
CA MET A 355 -4.90 -2.88 14.46
C MET A 355 -5.26 -2.88 15.94
N ALA A 356 -6.41 -2.31 16.32
CA ALA A 356 -6.83 -2.23 17.70
C ALA A 356 -7.21 -3.60 18.29
N ILE A 357 -7.86 -4.47 17.51
CA ILE A 357 -8.16 -5.85 17.95
C ILE A 357 -6.86 -6.65 18.09
N GLU A 358 -5.91 -6.51 17.17
CA GLU A 358 -4.70 -7.31 17.17
C GLU A 358 -3.66 -6.83 18.21
N THR A 359 -3.44 -5.52 18.29
CA THR A 359 -2.35 -4.91 19.08
C THR A 359 -2.81 -3.99 20.21
N GLY A 360 -4.13 -3.93 20.45
CA GLY A 360 -4.72 -3.02 21.42
C GLY A 360 -4.72 -1.56 20.96
N VAL A 361 -5.36 -0.70 21.76
CA VAL A 361 -5.40 0.75 21.52
C VAL A 361 -4.00 1.35 21.52
N LEU A 362 -3.10 0.85 22.35
CA LEU A 362 -1.69 1.29 22.38
C LEU A 362 -1.00 1.03 21.03
N GLY A 363 -1.18 -0.16 20.46
CA GLY A 363 -0.60 -0.51 19.17
C GLY A 363 -1.19 0.32 18.04
N LEU A 364 -2.51 0.56 18.04
CA LEU A 364 -3.15 1.47 17.09
C LEU A 364 -2.55 2.88 17.17
N VAL A 365 -2.44 3.47 18.37
CA VAL A 365 -1.90 4.82 18.57
C VAL A 365 -0.46 4.92 18.08
N LEU A 366 0.38 3.93 18.41
CA LEU A 366 1.78 3.93 18.02
C LEU A 366 1.96 3.83 16.50
N GLN A 367 1.18 2.97 15.83
CA GLN A 367 1.22 2.85 14.36
C GLN A 367 0.70 4.10 13.67
N MET A 368 -0.38 4.69 14.18
CA MET A 368 -0.90 5.98 13.71
C MET A 368 0.13 7.10 13.88
N MET A 369 0.85 7.11 14.99
CA MET A 369 1.92 8.07 15.24
C MET A 369 3.05 7.94 14.20
N VAL A 370 3.53 6.73 13.90
CA VAL A 370 4.55 6.52 12.84
C VAL A 370 4.03 7.06 11.51
N PHE A 371 2.82 6.67 11.13
CA PHE A 371 2.22 7.07 9.87
C PHE A 371 2.06 8.59 9.75
N SER A 372 1.53 9.25 10.79
CA SER A 372 1.38 10.71 10.84
C SER A 372 2.73 11.43 10.76
N ILE A 373 3.77 10.94 11.44
CA ILE A 373 5.13 11.52 11.37
C ILE A 373 5.71 11.38 9.96
N VAL A 374 5.48 10.25 9.29
CA VAL A 374 5.91 10.04 7.90
C VAL A 374 5.22 11.02 6.96
N LEU A 375 3.89 11.17 7.06
CA LEU A 375 3.14 12.15 6.26
C LEU A 375 3.62 13.59 6.54
N TRP A 376 3.86 13.92 7.81
CA TRP A 376 4.41 15.22 8.22
C TRP A 376 5.77 15.48 7.56
N LYS A 377 6.71 14.52 7.63
CA LYS A 377 8.03 14.65 6.99
C LYS A 377 7.92 14.83 5.47
N LEU A 378 7.04 14.09 4.80
CA LEU A 378 6.79 14.26 3.36
C LEU A 378 6.22 15.65 3.05
N TYR A 379 5.31 16.15 3.88
CA TYR A 379 4.72 17.49 3.73
C TYR A 379 5.76 18.61 3.81
N PHE A 380 6.77 18.49 4.68
CA PHE A 380 7.82 19.51 4.79
C PHE A 380 8.87 19.45 3.68
N GLN A 381 9.03 18.31 3.00
CA GLN A 381 10.01 18.16 1.92
C GLN A 381 9.58 18.87 0.62
N ARG A 382 8.27 18.85 0.32
CA ARG A 382 7.60 19.60 -0.77
C ARG A 382 8.26 19.48 -2.16
N ASP A 383 8.99 18.40 -2.44
CA ASP A 383 9.40 18.05 -3.81
C ASP A 383 8.30 17.26 -4.52
N ASN A 384 8.41 17.09 -5.84
CA ASN A 384 7.32 16.46 -6.61
C ASN A 384 7.03 15.02 -6.12
N LEU A 385 8.07 14.25 -5.79
CA LEU A 385 7.91 12.89 -5.30
C LEU A 385 7.21 12.85 -3.95
N SER A 386 7.66 13.66 -2.97
CA SER A 386 7.04 13.75 -1.65
C SER A 386 5.59 14.19 -1.71
N ILE A 387 5.21 15.08 -2.62
CA ILE A 387 3.81 15.48 -2.81
C ILE A 387 2.97 14.31 -3.33
N GLY A 388 3.45 13.54 -4.31
CA GLY A 388 2.74 12.37 -4.82
C GLY A 388 2.62 11.23 -3.78
N VAL A 389 3.70 10.97 -3.04
CA VAL A 389 3.70 9.96 -1.96
C VAL A 389 2.81 10.40 -0.78
N LEU A 390 2.82 11.68 -0.42
CA LEU A 390 1.93 12.23 0.61
C LEU A 390 0.46 12.14 0.21
N ALA A 391 0.11 12.59 -1.00
CA ALA A 391 -1.27 12.58 -1.48
C ALA A 391 -1.83 11.14 -1.62
N SER A 392 -1.01 10.20 -2.08
CA SER A 392 -1.37 8.78 -2.06
C SER A 392 -1.45 8.20 -0.64
N GLY A 393 -0.61 8.66 0.29
CA GLY A 393 -0.65 8.25 1.69
C GLY A 393 -1.95 8.68 2.37
N ILE A 394 -2.40 9.91 2.16
CA ILE A 394 -3.72 10.35 2.65
C ILE A 394 -4.83 9.52 2.00
N GLY A 395 -4.68 9.17 0.72
CA GLY A 395 -5.55 8.21 0.05
C GLY A 395 -5.57 6.84 0.76
N MET A 396 -4.41 6.30 1.15
CA MET A 396 -4.34 5.03 1.89
C MET A 396 -5.01 5.12 3.27
N ALA A 397 -4.95 6.27 3.95
CA ALA A 397 -5.67 6.49 5.20
C ALA A 397 -7.19 6.36 5.00
N ILE A 398 -7.72 6.98 3.95
CA ILE A 398 -9.15 6.88 3.60
C ILE A 398 -9.52 5.44 3.24
N ILE A 399 -8.72 4.78 2.41
CA ILE A 399 -8.92 3.37 2.05
C ILE A 399 -8.88 2.47 3.28
N GLY A 400 -8.02 2.78 4.26
CA GLY A 400 -7.92 2.10 5.55
C GLY A 400 -9.22 2.03 6.34
N MET A 401 -10.18 2.93 6.09
CA MET A 401 -11.50 2.88 6.71
C MET A 401 -12.38 1.73 6.18
N PHE A 402 -12.04 1.19 5.00
CA PHE A 402 -12.84 0.19 4.28
C PHE A 402 -12.11 -1.13 4.01
N LEU A 403 -10.80 -1.18 4.27
CA LEU A 403 -10.02 -2.42 4.17
C LEU A 403 -8.69 -2.33 4.96
N PRO A 404 -8.12 -3.47 5.40
CA PRO A 404 -6.80 -3.53 6.00
C PRO A 404 -5.71 -3.34 4.93
N VAL A 405 -5.55 -2.11 4.46
CA VAL A 405 -4.68 -1.72 3.33
C VAL A 405 -3.20 -2.05 3.56
N TRP A 406 -2.73 -2.00 4.81
CA TRP A 406 -1.33 -2.28 5.14
C TRP A 406 -1.04 -3.78 5.29
N ALA A 407 -2.08 -4.60 5.46
CA ALA A 407 -1.98 -6.05 5.40
C ALA A 407 -1.81 -6.58 3.97
N ASP A 408 -1.89 -5.73 2.94
CA ASP A 408 -1.52 -6.07 1.56
C ASP A 408 -0.02 -5.90 1.34
N ASP A 409 0.65 -6.96 0.84
CA ASP A 409 2.09 -6.96 0.58
C ASP A 409 2.50 -5.84 -0.37
N THR A 410 1.82 -5.75 -1.52
CA THR A 410 2.18 -4.86 -2.61
C THR A 410 1.95 -3.41 -2.21
N ILE A 411 0.79 -3.10 -1.62
CA ILE A 411 0.48 -1.72 -1.22
C ILE A 411 1.40 -1.26 -0.09
N GLY A 412 1.52 -2.07 0.95
CA GLY A 412 2.33 -1.75 2.13
C GLY A 412 3.80 -1.55 1.77
N ILE A 413 4.42 -2.52 1.10
CA ILE A 413 5.85 -2.45 0.78
C ILE A 413 6.13 -1.29 -0.18
N ILE A 414 5.35 -1.11 -1.25
CA ILE A 414 5.61 -0.05 -2.24
C ILE A 414 5.47 1.33 -1.60
N TRP A 415 4.38 1.61 -0.89
CA TRP A 415 4.15 2.94 -0.34
C TRP A 415 5.15 3.29 0.75
N TRP A 416 5.40 2.37 1.70
CA TRP A 416 6.36 2.61 2.79
C TRP A 416 7.80 2.71 2.27
N SER A 417 8.20 1.90 1.28
CA SER A 417 9.51 2.07 0.65
C SER A 417 9.61 3.41 -0.09
N LEU A 418 8.60 3.83 -0.87
CA LEU A 418 8.58 5.16 -1.49
C LEU A 418 8.73 6.28 -0.45
N ALA A 419 8.03 6.19 0.68
CA ALA A 419 8.16 7.15 1.77
C ALA A 419 9.59 7.17 2.34
N GLY A 420 10.19 6.01 2.60
CA GLY A 420 11.56 5.89 3.09
C GLY A 420 12.59 6.49 2.12
N LEU A 421 12.50 6.15 0.83
CA LEU A 421 13.38 6.70 -0.23
C LEU A 421 13.26 8.22 -0.35
N THR A 422 12.07 8.75 -0.13
CA THR A 422 11.77 10.17 -0.27
C THR A 422 12.30 10.93 0.94
N ILE A 423 11.96 10.53 2.15
CA ILE A 423 12.38 11.19 3.39
C ILE A 423 13.91 11.14 3.58
N ALA A 424 14.58 10.08 3.11
CA ALA A 424 16.03 9.93 3.24
C ALA A 424 16.84 11.05 2.58
N THR A 425 16.32 11.67 1.51
CA THR A 425 17.01 12.76 0.80
C THR A 425 16.79 14.11 1.48
N ASN A 426 17.75 14.53 2.29
CA ASN A 426 17.65 15.76 3.08
C ASN A 426 18.20 16.97 2.31
N LYS A 427 17.31 17.78 1.69
CA LYS A 427 17.69 18.99 0.93
C LYS A 427 18.59 19.97 1.69
N LYS A 428 18.47 20.05 3.03
CA LYS A 428 19.27 20.97 3.85
C LYS A 428 20.77 20.62 3.88
N LYS A 429 21.17 19.36 3.66
CA LYS A 429 22.58 18.93 3.69
C LYS A 429 23.25 19.11 2.32
N ASP A 430 22.49 18.97 1.24
CA ASP A 430 22.98 19.13 -0.13
C ASP A 430 23.22 20.60 -0.50
N ASN A 431 22.31 21.53 -0.14
CA ASN A 431 22.52 22.97 -0.36
C ASN A 431 23.76 23.49 0.40
N LYS A 432 24.04 23.00 1.61
CA LYS A 432 25.26 23.38 2.36
C LYS A 432 26.54 22.83 1.75
N LYS A 433 26.49 21.69 1.06
CA LYS A 433 27.64 21.15 0.32
C LYS A 433 27.86 21.86 -1.01
N GLU A 434 26.79 22.24 -1.71
CA GLU A 434 26.91 23.05 -2.94
C GLU A 434 27.43 24.46 -2.64
N LEU A 435 26.97 25.10 -1.56
CA LEU A 435 27.47 26.41 -1.09
C LEU A 435 28.88 26.36 -0.47
N ALA A 436 29.39 25.18 -0.10
CA ALA A 436 30.76 25.03 0.41
C ALA A 436 31.76 24.64 -0.69
N ASN A 437 31.26 24.27 -1.88
CA ASN A 437 32.04 23.87 -3.04
C ASN A 437 31.90 24.87 -4.21
N ALA A 438 31.16 25.96 -4.01
CA ALA A 438 31.07 27.14 -4.87
C ALA A 438 31.69 28.30 -4.11
#